data_AF-A0A1G8L5S5-F1
#
_entry.id   AF-A0A1G8L5S5-F1
#
_cell.length_a   1.000
_cell.length_b   1.000
_cell.length_c   1.000
_cell.angle_alpha   90.00
_cell.angle_beta   90.00
_cell.angle_gamma   90.00
#
_symmetry.space_group_name_H-M   'P 1'
#
loop_
_entity.id
_entity.type
_entity.pdbx_description
1 polymer ?
#
loop_
_entity_poly.entity_id
_entity_poly.type
_entity_poly.pdbx_seq_one_letter_code
_entity_poly.pdbx_strand_id
1 'polypeptide(L)'
;ELRQRLEAPGGWRLALTARERAAWYEMGIIRPLARVVEVEKQRQADKHLMMTTEVSPHTGMAWGSSVDYVQGILDALLWATGRAERSPLSDREIDGLPSTREMHNEAWLGTDIAYRRVESIRNDSYAVGVETALLWLIGKSDDAP
;
A
#
# COMPACT_ATOMS: atom_id res chain seq x y z
N GLU A 1 1.97 16.50 23.06
CA GLU A 1 3.42 16.47 22.73
C GLU A 1 3.73 15.58 21.52
N LEU A 2 3.42 14.28 21.56
CA LEU A 2 3.68 13.37 20.43
C LEU A 2 3.03 13.83 19.12
N ARG A 3 1.73 14.16 19.15
CA ARG A 3 0.96 14.63 17.98
C ARG A 3 1.54 15.91 17.34
N GLN A 4 1.94 16.89 18.15
CA GLN A 4 2.58 18.12 17.67
C GLN A 4 3.97 17.89 17.06
N ARG A 5 4.73 16.90 17.56
CA ARG A 5 6.02 16.52 16.99
C ARG A 5 5.88 15.76 15.67
N LEU A 6 4.78 15.05 15.48
CA LEU A 6 4.46 14.31 14.25
C LEU A 6 3.88 15.20 13.14
N GLU A 7 3.22 16.31 13.52
CA GLU A 7 2.64 17.29 12.60
C GLU A 7 3.62 18.41 12.19
N ALA A 8 4.85 18.41 12.72
CA ALA A 8 5.87 19.42 12.42
C ALA A 8 6.67 19.08 11.13
N PRO A 9 6.78 20.01 10.17
CA PRO A 9 7.51 19.77 8.93
C PRO A 9 9.03 19.72 9.17
N GLY A 10 9.68 18.73 8.57
CA GLY A 10 11.13 18.55 8.55
C GLY A 10 11.71 17.89 9.81
N GLY A 11 12.04 16.59 9.71
CA GLY A 11 13.28 16.11 10.33
C GLY A 11 13.25 15.05 11.43
N TRP A 12 12.20 14.23 11.57
CA TRP A 12 12.25 13.08 12.52
C TRP A 12 12.09 11.71 11.86
N ARG A 13 12.35 11.63 10.54
CA ARG A 13 12.18 10.44 9.68
C ARG A 13 12.95 9.18 10.16
N LEU A 14 13.89 9.31 11.10
CA LEU A 14 14.74 8.20 11.58
C LEU A 14 14.81 8.03 13.12
N ALA A 15 14.11 8.86 13.91
CA ALA A 15 14.30 8.89 15.37
C ALA A 15 13.02 8.62 16.18
N LEU A 16 12.01 8.00 15.58
CA LEU A 16 10.86 7.48 16.35
C LEU A 16 11.31 6.25 17.13
N THR A 17 11.21 6.34 18.45
CA THR A 17 11.34 5.18 19.34
C THR A 17 10.30 4.12 18.96
N ALA A 18 10.54 2.86 19.32
CA ALA A 18 9.59 1.77 19.03
C ALA A 18 8.16 2.08 19.56
N ARG A 19 8.07 2.78 20.71
CA ARG A 19 6.81 3.19 21.31
C ARG A 19 6.11 4.31 20.54
N GLU A 20 6.84 5.30 20.06
CA GLU A 20 6.27 6.40 19.25
C GLU A 20 5.81 5.90 17.89
N ARG A 21 6.54 4.96 17.30
CA ARG A 21 6.14 4.28 16.07
C ARG A 21 4.86 3.47 16.27
N ALA A 22 4.74 2.73 17.38
CA ALA A 22 3.54 1.98 17.73
C ALA A 22 2.31 2.89 17.95
N ALA A 23 2.46 3.97 18.73
CA ALA A 23 1.39 4.95 18.94
C ALA A 23 0.97 5.65 17.64
N TRP A 24 1.91 5.84 16.72
CA TRP A 24 1.63 6.41 15.41
C TRP A 24 0.91 5.43 14.47
N TYR A 25 1.33 4.16 14.47
CA TYR A 25 0.57 3.10 13.82
C TYR A 25 -0.87 3.09 14.32
N GLU A 26 -1.10 3.10 15.64
CA GLU A 26 -2.45 3.15 16.23
C GLU A 26 -3.29 4.37 15.83
N MET A 27 -2.67 5.47 15.36
CA MET A 27 -3.38 6.66 14.87
C MET A 27 -3.64 6.66 13.36
N GLY A 28 -2.88 5.90 12.58
CA GLY A 28 -2.93 5.90 11.10
C GLY A 28 -3.43 4.58 10.50
N ILE A 29 -2.80 3.48 10.90
CA ILE A 29 -3.04 2.11 10.43
C ILE A 29 -3.71 1.32 11.55
N ILE A 30 -4.93 0.85 11.32
CA ILE A 30 -5.70 0.11 12.32
C ILE A 30 -5.13 -1.31 12.51
N ARG A 31 -4.41 -1.83 11.51
CA ARG A 31 -3.88 -3.20 11.52
C ARG A 31 -2.58 -3.33 12.34
N PRO A 32 -2.40 -4.43 13.11
CA PRO A 32 -1.16 -4.65 13.85
C PRO A 32 0.06 -4.71 12.95
N LEU A 33 1.17 -4.04 13.33
CA LEU A 33 2.40 -4.00 12.54
C LEU A 33 2.93 -5.39 12.16
N ALA A 34 2.88 -6.35 13.08
CA ALA A 34 3.31 -7.72 12.83
C ALA A 34 2.55 -8.34 11.64
N ARG A 35 1.24 -8.06 11.54
CA ARG A 35 0.40 -8.54 10.44
C ARG A 35 0.71 -7.82 9.13
N VAL A 36 0.98 -6.52 9.17
CA VAL A 36 1.41 -5.74 7.99
C VAL A 36 2.70 -6.30 7.40
N VAL A 37 3.69 -6.61 8.26
CA VAL A 37 4.97 -7.20 7.85
C VAL A 37 4.80 -8.62 7.29
N GLU A 38 3.89 -9.41 7.85
CA GLU A 38 3.58 -10.75 7.35
C GLU A 38 3.00 -10.69 5.93
N VAL A 39 2.00 -9.82 5.71
CA VAL A 39 1.39 -9.62 4.38
C VAL A 39 2.43 -9.12 3.37
N GLU A 40 3.28 -8.18 3.74
CA GLU A 40 4.36 -7.70 2.87
C GLU A 40 5.28 -8.85 2.42
N LYS A 41 5.74 -9.69 3.36
CA LYS A 41 6.60 -10.83 3.04
C LYS A 41 5.92 -11.83 2.11
N GLN A 42 4.64 -12.11 2.37
CA GLN A 42 3.86 -13.00 1.52
C GLN A 42 3.77 -12.45 0.09
N ARG A 43 3.45 -11.16 -0.06
CA ARG A 43 3.32 -10.53 -1.38
C ARG A 43 4.66 -10.36 -2.11
N GLN A 44 5.75 -10.17 -1.39
CA GLN A 44 7.10 -10.24 -1.97
C GLN A 44 7.42 -11.64 -2.51
N ALA A 45 7.06 -12.70 -1.78
CA ALA A 45 7.25 -14.07 -2.24
C ALA A 45 6.37 -14.39 -3.47
N ASP A 46 5.11 -13.98 -3.46
CA ASP A 46 4.18 -14.15 -4.59
C ASP A 46 4.73 -13.46 -5.84
N LYS A 47 5.18 -12.19 -5.70
CA LYS A 47 5.80 -11.45 -6.81
C LYS A 47 7.02 -12.17 -7.36
N HIS A 48 7.89 -12.69 -6.49
CA HIS A 48 9.08 -13.43 -6.91
C HIS A 48 8.72 -14.71 -7.66
N LEU A 49 7.73 -15.46 -7.19
CA LEU A 49 7.24 -16.66 -7.85
C LEU A 49 6.64 -16.35 -9.24
N MET A 50 5.84 -15.29 -9.35
CA MET A 50 5.26 -14.83 -10.61
C MET A 50 6.32 -14.39 -11.64
N MET A 51 7.41 -13.77 -11.18
CA MET A 51 8.51 -13.34 -12.06
C MET A 51 9.45 -14.48 -12.49
N THR A 52 9.55 -15.55 -11.70
CA THR A 52 10.47 -16.67 -11.96
C THR A 52 9.82 -17.84 -12.70
N THR A 53 8.49 -17.93 -12.67
CA THR A 53 7.74 -18.94 -13.40
C THR A 53 7.56 -18.50 -14.85
N GLU A 54 8.50 -18.86 -15.72
CA GLU A 54 8.36 -18.70 -17.17
C GLU A 54 7.20 -19.59 -17.69
N VAL A 55 6.17 -18.93 -18.25
CA VAL A 55 5.16 -19.43 -19.21
C VAL A 55 3.88 -20.11 -18.65
N SER A 56 2.73 -19.56 -19.08
CA SER A 56 1.60 -20.39 -19.52
C SER A 56 1.28 -20.05 -20.98
N PRO A 57 1.39 -20.99 -21.95
CA PRO A 57 1.22 -20.67 -23.36
C PRO A 57 -0.26 -20.68 -23.80
N HIS A 58 -1.24 -20.73 -22.88
CA HIS A 58 -2.59 -21.23 -23.21
C HIS A 58 -3.76 -20.32 -22.80
N THR A 59 -3.54 -19.17 -22.15
CA THR A 59 -4.67 -18.42 -21.55
C THR A 59 -4.93 -17.03 -22.12
N GLY A 60 -4.05 -16.47 -22.96
CA GLY A 60 -4.26 -15.15 -23.56
C GLY A 60 -4.40 -13.97 -22.57
N MET A 61 -4.25 -14.20 -21.26
CA MET A 61 -4.21 -13.17 -20.22
C MET A 61 -2.76 -12.86 -19.86
N ALA A 62 -2.42 -11.58 -19.92
CA ALA A 62 -1.08 -11.08 -19.66
C ALA A 62 -0.78 -11.10 -18.16
N TRP A 63 0.19 -11.91 -17.73
CA TRP A 63 0.78 -11.90 -16.39
C TRP A 63 1.17 -10.52 -15.85
N GLY A 64 1.35 -9.53 -16.75
CA GLY A 64 1.62 -8.14 -16.38
C GLY A 64 0.57 -7.57 -15.43
N SER A 65 -0.71 -7.94 -15.57
CA SER A 65 -1.77 -7.46 -14.68
C SER A 65 -1.57 -7.98 -13.24
N SER A 66 -1.37 -9.28 -13.04
CA SER A 66 -1.23 -9.84 -11.70
C SER A 66 0.06 -9.39 -11.00
N VAL A 67 1.16 -9.18 -11.73
CA VAL A 67 2.40 -8.60 -11.16
C VAL A 67 2.21 -7.12 -10.79
N ASP A 68 1.54 -6.34 -11.64
CA ASP A 68 1.22 -4.94 -11.37
C ASP A 68 0.33 -4.78 -10.15
N TYR A 69 -0.68 -5.67 -10.00
CA TYR A 69 -1.53 -5.73 -8.82
C TYR A 69 -0.72 -5.94 -7.53
N VAL A 70 0.14 -6.97 -7.50
CA VAL A 70 0.99 -7.26 -6.34
C VAL A 70 1.96 -6.11 -6.07
N GLN A 71 2.49 -5.49 -7.12
CA GLN A 71 3.35 -4.31 -6.98
C GLN A 71 2.62 -3.14 -6.34
N GLY A 72 1.36 -2.89 -6.72
CA GLY A 72 0.51 -1.86 -6.10
C GLY A 72 0.30 -2.09 -4.62
N ILE A 73 0.08 -3.34 -4.20
CA ILE A 73 -0.01 -3.70 -2.78
C ILE A 73 1.28 -3.33 -2.06
N LEU A 74 2.44 -3.76 -2.59
CA LEU A 74 3.73 -3.54 -1.96
C LEU A 74 4.06 -2.04 -1.81
N ASP A 75 3.82 -1.25 -2.86
CA ASP A 75 4.09 0.18 -2.82
C ASP A 75 3.16 0.90 -1.82
N ALA A 76 1.90 0.51 -1.74
CA ALA A 76 0.98 1.02 -0.73
C ALA A 76 1.44 0.67 0.70
N LEU A 77 1.92 -0.56 0.94
CA LEU A 77 2.46 -0.96 2.25
C LEU A 77 3.74 -0.18 2.58
N LEU A 78 4.65 0.02 1.62
CA LEU A 78 5.87 0.80 1.82
C LEU A 78 5.55 2.27 2.14
N TRP A 79 4.65 2.88 1.38
CA TRP A 79 4.21 4.26 1.61
C TRP A 79 3.51 4.42 2.96
N ALA A 80 2.54 3.55 3.29
CA ALA A 80 1.80 3.60 4.55
C ALA A 80 2.70 3.41 5.79
N THR A 81 3.77 2.64 5.64
CA THR A 81 4.78 2.43 6.69
C THR A 81 5.93 3.45 6.66
N GLY A 82 5.85 4.48 5.78
CA GLY A 82 6.79 5.60 5.70
C GLY A 82 8.16 5.22 5.14
N ARG A 83 8.23 4.09 4.43
CA ARG A 83 9.42 3.63 3.71
C ARG A 83 9.47 4.14 2.26
N ALA A 84 8.40 4.79 1.80
CA ALA A 84 8.37 5.54 0.54
C ALA A 84 7.87 6.96 0.80
N GLU A 85 8.53 7.96 0.20
CA GLU A 85 8.24 9.39 0.40
C GLU A 85 7.10 9.91 -0.49
N ARG A 86 6.78 9.16 -1.56
CA ARG A 86 5.77 9.50 -2.56
C ARG A 86 4.62 8.53 -2.50
N SER A 87 3.41 9.07 -2.64
CA SER A 87 2.19 8.26 -2.71
C SER A 87 2.14 7.48 -4.04
N PRO A 88 1.65 6.23 -4.03
CA PRO A 88 1.78 5.32 -5.17
C PRO A 88 0.96 5.70 -6.41
N LEU A 89 -0.16 6.42 -6.26
CA LEU A 89 -1.04 6.79 -7.36
C LEU A 89 -1.00 8.28 -7.67
N SER A 90 -1.05 9.13 -6.64
CA SER A 90 -1.03 10.58 -6.82
C SER A 90 0.38 11.16 -7.00
N ASP A 91 1.43 10.37 -6.80
CA ASP A 91 2.84 10.77 -6.84
C ASP A 91 3.14 12.02 -6.00
N ARG A 92 2.32 12.24 -4.97
CA ARG A 92 2.43 13.38 -4.07
C ARG A 92 3.48 13.07 -3.03
N GLU A 93 4.44 13.98 -2.89
CA GLU A 93 5.36 13.94 -1.76
C GLU A 93 4.61 14.25 -0.47
N ILE A 94 4.86 13.43 0.54
CA ILE A 94 4.40 13.68 1.90
C ILE A 94 5.60 13.79 2.82
N ASP A 95 5.55 14.74 3.75
CA ASP A 95 6.58 14.86 4.76
C ASP A 95 6.26 13.96 5.94
N GLY A 96 6.89 12.78 5.96
CA GLY A 96 6.68 11.78 6.99
C GLY A 96 5.71 10.70 6.56
N LEU A 97 4.92 10.19 7.50
CA LEU A 97 4.05 9.05 7.27
C LEU A 97 2.61 9.50 6.96
N PRO A 98 1.86 8.79 6.10
CA PRO A 98 0.54 9.24 5.66
C PRO A 98 -0.52 9.09 6.75
N SER A 99 -1.35 10.12 6.93
CA SER A 99 -2.52 10.03 7.80
C SER A 99 -3.59 9.08 7.24
N THR A 100 -4.52 8.61 8.08
CA THR A 100 -5.69 7.81 7.64
C THR A 100 -6.49 8.52 6.54
N ARG A 101 -6.63 9.85 6.62
CA ARG A 101 -7.31 10.64 5.58
C ARG A 101 -6.56 10.58 4.25
N GLU A 102 -5.23 10.66 4.27
CA GLU A 102 -4.42 10.58 3.06
C GLU A 102 -4.45 9.19 2.46
N MET A 103 -4.36 8.13 3.28
CA MET A 103 -4.56 6.76 2.82
C MET A 103 -5.96 6.54 2.24
N HIS A 104 -6.98 7.12 2.85
CA HIS A 104 -8.35 7.05 2.33
C HIS A 104 -8.49 7.76 0.98
N ASN A 105 -7.94 8.98 0.84
CA ASN A 105 -7.96 9.72 -0.42
C ASN A 105 -7.24 8.96 -1.55
N GLU A 106 -6.10 8.37 -1.23
CA GLU A 106 -5.32 7.59 -2.19
C GLU A 106 -6.06 6.31 -2.60
N ALA A 107 -6.74 5.63 -1.68
CA ALA A 107 -7.61 4.50 -1.99
C ALA A 107 -8.75 4.89 -2.95
N TRP A 108 -9.40 6.03 -2.70
CA TRP A 108 -10.44 6.58 -3.59
C TRP A 108 -9.92 6.89 -5.00
N LEU A 109 -8.68 7.37 -5.12
CA LEU A 109 -8.03 7.57 -6.41
C LEU A 109 -7.81 6.23 -7.13
N GLY A 110 -7.44 5.19 -6.39
CA GLY A 110 -7.36 3.82 -6.91
C GLY A 110 -8.69 3.35 -7.49
N THR A 111 -9.79 3.57 -6.75
CA THR A 111 -11.15 3.28 -7.21
C THR A 111 -11.48 4.03 -8.51
N ASP A 112 -11.24 5.35 -8.59
CA ASP A 112 -11.52 6.17 -9.79
C ASP A 112 -10.69 5.72 -11.00
N ILE A 113 -9.39 5.46 -10.81
CA ILE A 113 -8.53 4.93 -11.88
C ILE A 113 -9.03 3.56 -12.36
N ALA A 114 -9.44 2.69 -11.44
CA ALA A 114 -9.95 1.36 -11.75
C ALA A 114 -11.28 1.42 -12.53
N TYR A 115 -12.20 2.33 -12.15
CA TYR A 115 -13.47 2.52 -12.86
C TYR A 115 -13.30 3.03 -14.29
N ARG A 116 -12.20 3.72 -14.60
CA ARG A 116 -11.90 4.20 -15.96
C ARG A 116 -11.31 3.11 -16.87
N ARG A 117 -11.00 1.92 -16.33
CA ARG A 117 -10.46 0.78 -17.09
C ARG A 117 -11.55 -0.21 -17.50
N VAL A 118 -11.30 -0.95 -18.59
CA VAL A 118 -12.16 -2.06 -19.02
C VAL A 118 -12.20 -3.13 -17.93
N GLU A 119 -13.39 -3.69 -17.68
CA GLU A 119 -13.68 -4.61 -16.56
C GLU A 119 -12.71 -5.81 -16.45
N SER A 120 -12.25 -6.35 -17.58
CA SER A 120 -11.28 -7.46 -17.62
C SER A 120 -9.86 -7.08 -17.18
N ILE A 121 -9.49 -5.80 -17.25
CA ILE A 121 -8.17 -5.27 -16.84
C ILE A 121 -8.25 -4.68 -15.42
N ARG A 122 -9.46 -4.43 -14.93
CA ARG A 122 -9.74 -3.78 -13.65
C ARG A 122 -9.21 -4.60 -12.48
N ASN A 123 -9.56 -5.89 -12.43
CA ASN A 123 -9.39 -6.73 -11.23
C ASN A 123 -7.92 -6.96 -10.83
N ASP A 124 -7.02 -6.94 -11.80
CA ASP A 124 -5.58 -7.19 -11.59
C ASP A 124 -4.78 -5.95 -12.00
N SER A 125 -5.16 -4.75 -11.56
CA SER A 125 -4.39 -3.54 -11.88
C SER A 125 -3.62 -3.03 -10.68
N TYR A 126 -2.50 -2.35 -10.93
CA TYR A 126 -1.73 -1.63 -9.92
C TYR A 126 -2.61 -0.76 -8.99
N ALA A 127 -3.53 -0.01 -9.58
CA ALA A 127 -4.45 0.86 -8.84
C ALA A 127 -5.35 0.09 -7.88
N VAL A 128 -5.85 -1.08 -8.30
CA VAL A 128 -6.65 -1.96 -7.43
C VAL A 128 -5.79 -2.60 -6.34
N GLY A 129 -4.53 -2.94 -6.63
CA GLY A 129 -3.58 -3.40 -5.61
C GLY A 129 -3.35 -2.35 -4.50
N VAL A 130 -3.10 -1.10 -4.91
CA VAL A 130 -2.97 0.03 -3.99
C VAL A 130 -4.24 0.23 -3.15
N GLU A 131 -5.40 0.30 -3.81
CA GLU A 131 -6.70 0.48 -3.14
C GLU A 131 -6.94 -0.62 -2.10
N THR A 132 -6.79 -1.89 -2.50
CA THR A 132 -7.04 -3.05 -1.64
C THR A 132 -6.18 -2.97 -0.37
N ALA A 133 -4.87 -2.69 -0.53
CA ALA A 133 -3.96 -2.60 0.59
C ALA A 133 -4.30 -1.43 1.53
N LEU A 134 -4.61 -0.25 0.99
CA LEU A 134 -4.94 0.91 1.79
C LEU A 134 -6.27 0.73 2.53
N LEU A 135 -7.31 0.20 1.89
CA LEU A 135 -8.59 -0.11 2.53
C LEU A 135 -8.42 -1.12 3.67
N TRP A 136 -7.60 -2.15 3.47
CA TRP A 136 -7.29 -3.11 4.53
C TRP A 136 -6.55 -2.46 5.71
N LEU A 137 -5.52 -1.65 5.44
CA LEU A 137 -4.73 -0.95 6.47
C LEU A 137 -5.58 -0.03 7.35
N ILE A 138 -6.55 0.68 6.76
CA ILE A 138 -7.44 1.60 7.47
C ILE A 138 -8.74 0.93 7.98
N GLY A 139 -8.81 -0.40 7.97
CA GLY A 139 -9.92 -1.17 8.54
C GLY A 139 -11.23 -1.09 7.77
N LYS A 140 -11.18 -0.77 6.47
CA LYS A 140 -12.34 -0.75 5.56
C LYS A 140 -12.52 -2.05 4.78
N SER A 141 -11.54 -2.95 4.84
CA SER A 141 -11.62 -4.34 4.38
C SER A 141 -11.05 -5.26 5.45
N ASP A 142 -11.72 -6.38 5.73
CA ASP A 142 -11.21 -7.42 6.64
C ASP A 142 -10.29 -8.43 5.95
N ASP A 143 -10.42 -8.56 4.63
CA ASP A 143 -9.57 -9.42 3.83
C ASP A 143 -8.21 -8.77 3.62
N ALA A 144 -7.15 -9.49 3.97
CA ALA A 144 -5.79 -9.06 3.70
C ALA A 144 -5.53 -9.07 2.18
N PRO A 145 -4.89 -8.01 1.65
CA PRO A 145 -4.58 -7.90 0.22
C PRO A 145 -3.59 -8.97 -0.21
#